data_AF-A0A958G2A8-F1
#
_entry.id   AF-A0A958G2A8-F1
#
_cell.length_a   1.000
_cell.length_b   1.000
_cell.length_c   1.000
_cell.angle_alpha   90.00
_cell.angle_beta   90.00
_cell.angle_gamma   90.00
#
_symmetry.space_group_name_H-M   'P 1'
#
loop_
_entity.id
_entity.type
_entity.pdbx_description
1 polymer ?
#
loop_
_entity_poly.entity_id
_entity_poly.type
_entity_poly.pdbx_seq_one_letter_code
_entity_poly.pdbx_strand_id
1 'polypeptide(L)'
;MSSHTDALVAHKHPSDFEGAKIAMWLFLFTEILLFGGLFILYAVYRFLYPVDFHNAAIELNTALGATNTLVLLTSSLTVVLSIEALQRGNRKLSLWMLGLTILCALAFLVIKYFEWSAKFHHGLYPGAEELLTHSNGEVIFFNMYYAMTGLHGVHVLVGMAILSGMFYFIARKPVDKERMGFDIIER
;
A
#
# COMPACT_ATOMS: atom_id res chain seq x y z
N MET A 1 -30.40 -1.97 -52.42
CA MET A 1 -28.98 -1.74 -52.07
C MET A 1 -28.93 -1.47 -50.57
N SER A 2 -29.23 -2.48 -49.75
CA SER A 2 -28.26 -3.27 -48.95
C SER A 2 -27.31 -2.38 -48.13
N SER A 3 -27.67 -2.00 -46.91
CA SER A 3 -27.53 -2.82 -45.68
C SER A 3 -26.10 -3.04 -45.18
N HIS A 4 -25.20 -2.05 -45.26
CA HIS A 4 -23.82 -2.24 -44.76
C HIS A 4 -23.23 -1.12 -43.89
N THR A 5 -23.97 -0.06 -43.54
CA THR A 5 -23.40 1.08 -42.80
C THR A 5 -23.76 1.15 -41.31
N ASP A 6 -24.61 0.25 -40.81
CA ASP A 6 -25.04 0.24 -39.40
C ASP A 6 -24.27 -0.76 -38.51
N ALA A 7 -23.31 -1.50 -39.07
CA ALA A 7 -22.50 -2.47 -38.33
C ALA A 7 -21.28 -1.86 -37.60
N LEU A 8 -21.08 -0.54 -37.69
CA LEU A 8 -20.06 0.19 -36.93
C LEU A 8 -20.65 0.98 -35.76
N VAL A 9 -21.80 0.52 -35.23
CA VAL A 9 -22.16 0.84 -33.84
C VAL A 9 -21.05 0.21 -33.00
N ALA A 10 -20.04 1.02 -32.69
CA ALA A 10 -19.01 0.72 -31.73
C ALA A 10 -19.72 0.07 -30.53
N HIS A 11 -19.46 -1.23 -30.32
CA HIS A 11 -19.82 -1.94 -29.11
C HIS A 11 -19.07 -1.25 -27.97
N LYS A 12 -19.63 -0.13 -27.49
CA LYS A 12 -19.26 0.52 -26.26
C LYS A 12 -19.74 -0.46 -25.20
N HIS A 13 -18.91 -1.45 -24.89
CA HIS A 13 -19.12 -2.33 -23.75
C HIS A 13 -19.52 -1.42 -22.60
N PRO A 14 -20.73 -1.58 -22.02
CA PRO A 14 -21.08 -0.93 -20.77
C PRO A 14 -19.91 -1.20 -19.84
N SER A 15 -19.23 -0.13 -19.42
CA SER A 15 -18.01 -0.21 -18.64
C SER A 15 -18.19 -1.24 -17.53
N ASP A 16 -17.34 -2.24 -17.53
CA ASP A 16 -17.42 -3.46 -16.71
C ASP A 16 -17.11 -3.15 -15.23
N PHE A 17 -17.90 -2.25 -14.62
CA PHE A 17 -17.72 -1.74 -13.26
C PHE A 17 -17.88 -2.87 -12.25
N GLU A 18 -18.77 -3.81 -12.53
CA GLU A 18 -18.95 -5.02 -11.73
C GLU A 18 -17.71 -5.93 -11.83
N GLY A 19 -17.19 -6.17 -13.04
CA GLY A 19 -15.94 -6.89 -13.25
C GLY A 19 -14.75 -6.24 -12.54
N ALA A 20 -14.61 -4.92 -12.62
CA ALA A 20 -13.55 -4.17 -11.94
C ALA A 20 -13.67 -4.26 -10.40
N LYS A 21 -14.89 -4.23 -9.86
CA LYS A 21 -15.15 -4.39 -8.42
C LYS A 21 -14.76 -5.79 -7.94
N ILE A 22 -15.16 -6.83 -8.67
CA ILE A 22 -14.80 -8.22 -8.35
C ILE A 22 -13.29 -8.42 -8.43
N ALA A 23 -12.63 -7.89 -9.47
CA ALA A 23 -11.19 -7.92 -9.61
C ALA A 23 -10.47 -7.25 -8.43
N MET A 24 -10.98 -6.10 -7.96
CA MET A 24 -10.43 -5.40 -6.79
C MET A 24 -10.57 -6.25 -5.52
N TRP A 25 -11.73 -6.86 -5.29
CA TRP A 25 -11.94 -7.75 -4.13
C TRP A 25 -11.02 -8.98 -4.17
N LEU A 26 -10.88 -9.61 -5.34
CA LEU A 26 -10.00 -10.77 -5.50
C LEU A 26 -8.54 -10.37 -5.26
N PHE A 27 -8.10 -9.23 -5.78
CA PHE A 27 -6.77 -8.69 -5.50
C PHE A 27 -6.54 -8.44 -4.00
N LEU A 28 -7.49 -7.80 -3.31
CA LEU A 28 -7.38 -7.57 -1.86
C LEU A 28 -7.30 -8.89 -1.09
N PHE A 29 -8.07 -9.90 -1.50
CA PHE A 29 -8.00 -11.22 -0.90
C PHE A 29 -6.63 -11.88 -1.09
N THR A 30 -6.04 -11.78 -2.28
CA THR A 30 -4.68 -12.32 -2.53
C THR A 30 -3.62 -11.61 -1.70
N GLU A 31 -3.72 -10.29 -1.51
CA GLU A 31 -2.80 -9.55 -0.65
C GLU A 31 -2.96 -9.95 0.83
N ILE A 32 -4.19 -10.15 1.31
CA ILE A 32 -4.45 -10.64 2.67
C ILE A 32 -3.82 -12.03 2.88
N LEU A 33 -3.93 -12.93 1.90
CA LEU A 33 -3.30 -14.25 1.98
C LEU A 33 -1.77 -14.17 1.98
N LEU A 34 -1.19 -13.32 1.12
CA LEU A 34 0.25 -13.13 1.02
C LEU A 34 0.83 -12.59 2.33
N PHE A 35 0.28 -11.50 2.86
CA PHE A 35 0.74 -10.94 4.13
C PHE A 35 0.38 -11.85 5.32
N GLY A 36 -0.80 -12.48 5.29
CA GLY A 36 -1.25 -13.42 6.32
C GLY A 36 -0.29 -14.61 6.45
N GLY A 37 0.17 -15.18 5.34
CA GLY A 37 1.17 -16.25 5.34
C GLY A 37 2.50 -15.81 5.96
N LEU A 38 2.97 -14.60 5.63
CA LEU A 38 4.18 -14.02 6.23
C LEU A 38 4.05 -13.78 7.74
N PHE A 39 2.89 -13.33 8.21
CA PHE A 39 2.63 -13.16 9.65
C PHE A 39 2.55 -14.50 10.39
N ILE A 40 1.94 -15.54 9.81
CA ILE A 40 1.94 -16.89 10.39
C ILE A 40 3.37 -17.41 10.50
N LEU A 41 4.17 -17.26 9.44
CA LEU A 41 5.58 -17.62 9.46
C LEU A 41 6.31 -16.89 10.61
N TYR A 42 6.06 -15.60 10.79
CA TYR A 42 6.67 -14.80 11.85
C TYR A 42 6.26 -15.30 13.24
N ALA A 43 4.98 -15.61 13.43
CA ALA A 43 4.47 -16.13 14.69
C ALA A 43 5.09 -17.49 15.06
N VAL A 44 5.24 -18.39 14.09
CA VAL A 44 5.87 -19.70 14.29
C VAL A 44 7.34 -19.55 14.70
N TYR A 45 8.12 -18.74 13.97
CA TYR A 45 9.54 -18.53 14.33
C TYR A 45 9.72 -17.75 15.63
N ARG A 46 8.81 -16.81 15.95
CA ARG A 46 8.77 -16.12 17.25
C ARG A 46 8.57 -17.11 18.41
N PHE A 47 7.77 -18.15 18.20
CA PHE A 47 7.52 -19.19 19.19
C PHE A 47 8.69 -20.17 19.32
N LEU A 48 9.37 -20.49 18.21
CA LEU A 48 10.53 -21.40 18.19
C LEU A 48 11.79 -20.77 18.80
N TYR A 49 12.02 -19.48 18.58
CA TYR A 49 13.22 -18.76 19.03
C TYR A 49 12.88 -17.54 19.91
N PRO A 50 12.29 -17.73 21.10
CA PRO A 50 11.73 -16.64 21.89
C PRO A 50 12.78 -15.66 22.45
N VAL A 51 13.99 -16.14 22.78
CA VAL A 51 15.08 -15.31 23.31
C VAL A 51 15.73 -14.49 22.19
N ASP A 52 16.12 -15.14 21.09
CA ASP A 52 16.75 -14.50 19.95
C ASP A 52 15.86 -13.43 19.31
N PHE A 53 14.55 -13.71 19.15
CA PHE A 53 13.59 -12.72 18.64
C PHE A 53 13.36 -11.56 19.62
N HIS A 54 13.56 -11.76 20.92
CA HIS A 54 13.45 -10.67 21.89
C HIS A 54 14.65 -9.74 21.79
N ASN A 55 15.86 -10.30 21.71
CA ASN A 55 17.11 -9.54 21.57
C ASN A 55 17.10 -8.72 20.27
N ALA A 56 16.76 -9.35 19.14
CA ALA A 56 16.69 -8.66 17.86
C ALA A 56 15.56 -7.60 17.78
N ALA A 57 14.48 -7.76 18.54
CA ALA A 57 13.41 -6.76 18.60
C ALA A 57 13.82 -5.49 19.37
N ILE A 58 14.73 -5.59 20.34
CA ILE A 58 15.23 -4.45 21.12
C ILE A 58 16.14 -3.56 20.26
N GLU A 59 16.83 -4.13 19.27
CA GLU A 59 17.61 -3.36 18.30
C GLU A 59 16.75 -2.51 17.35
N LEU A 60 15.42 -2.73 17.37
CA LEU A 60 14.48 -1.95 16.57
C LEU A 60 14.05 -0.67 17.29
N ASN A 61 14.23 0.47 16.62
CA ASN A 61 13.80 1.75 17.18
C ASN A 61 12.27 1.87 17.20
N THR A 62 11.68 1.67 18.38
CA THR A 62 10.23 1.70 18.60
C THR A 62 9.63 3.09 18.32
N ALA A 63 10.38 4.17 18.53
CA ALA A 63 9.90 5.53 18.28
C ALA A 63 9.72 5.79 16.78
N LEU A 64 10.69 5.38 15.95
CA LEU A 64 10.56 5.45 14.48
C LEU A 64 9.43 4.56 13.96
N GLY A 65 9.26 3.36 14.56
CA GLY A 65 8.12 2.49 14.28
C GLY A 65 6.77 3.15 14.61
N ALA A 66 6.64 3.78 15.77
CA ALA A 66 5.42 4.46 16.20
C ALA A 66 5.09 5.69 15.32
N THR A 67 6.09 6.48 14.96
CA THR A 67 5.91 7.60 14.02
C THR A 67 5.39 7.11 12.66
N ASN A 68 5.94 6.03 12.13
CA ASN A 68 5.48 5.45 10.88
C ASN A 68 4.02 4.98 10.96
N THR A 69 3.62 4.35 12.06
CA THR A 69 2.21 3.95 12.27
C THR A 69 1.29 5.17 12.31
N LEU A 70 1.68 6.26 12.98
CA LEU A 70 0.90 7.49 13.01
C LEU A 70 0.77 8.11 11.60
N VAL A 71 1.84 8.11 10.83
CA VAL A 71 1.85 8.57 9.43
C VAL A 71 0.90 7.73 8.55
N LEU A 72 0.86 6.40 8.75
CA LEU A 72 -0.03 5.52 8.01
C LEU A 72 -1.51 5.70 8.41
N LEU A 73 -1.80 5.88 9.69
CA LEU A 73 -3.17 6.12 10.18
C LEU A 73 -3.71 7.48 9.71
N THR A 74 -2.87 8.51 9.71
CA THR A 74 -3.24 9.82 9.17
C THR A 74 -3.43 9.74 7.66
N SER A 75 -2.56 9.02 6.95
CA SER A 75 -2.68 8.79 5.51
C SER A 75 -4.01 8.09 5.14
N SER A 76 -4.40 7.02 5.85
CA SER A 76 -5.66 6.31 5.56
C SER A 76 -6.89 7.21 5.78
N LEU A 77 -6.88 8.03 6.84
CA LEU A 77 -7.92 9.02 7.10
C LEU A 77 -8.02 10.03 5.93
N THR A 78 -6.88 10.55 5.45
CA THR A 78 -6.88 11.54 4.35
C THR A 78 -7.43 10.97 3.04
N VAL A 79 -7.24 9.68 2.75
CA VAL A 79 -7.84 9.04 1.56
C VAL A 79 -9.37 9.02 1.66
N VAL A 80 -9.92 8.63 2.82
CA VAL A 80 -11.37 8.58 3.03
C VAL A 80 -11.98 9.99 2.91
N LEU A 81 -11.35 10.99 3.54
CA LEU A 81 -11.77 12.39 3.46
C LEU A 81 -11.69 12.92 2.01
N SER A 82 -10.72 12.46 1.22
CA SER A 82 -10.65 12.80 -0.20
C SER A 82 -11.84 12.27 -0.98
N ILE A 83 -12.22 11.00 -0.77
CA ILE A 83 -13.34 10.36 -1.44
C ILE A 83 -14.64 11.08 -1.06
N GLU A 84 -14.83 11.39 0.22
CA GLU A 84 -16.00 12.14 0.70
C GLU A 84 -16.06 13.56 0.10
N ALA A 85 -14.93 14.27 0.07
CA ALA A 85 -14.85 15.59 -0.55
C ALA A 85 -15.21 15.54 -2.04
N LEU A 86 -14.78 14.48 -2.74
CA LEU A 86 -15.11 14.26 -4.14
C LEU A 86 -16.60 13.94 -4.34
N GLN A 87 -17.20 13.13 -3.46
CA GLN A 87 -18.64 12.84 -3.44
C GLN A 87 -19.49 14.12 -3.22
N ARG A 88 -19.03 15.01 -2.34
CA ARG A 88 -19.65 16.33 -2.11
C ARG A 88 -19.41 17.35 -3.22
N GLY A 89 -18.67 16.98 -4.28
CA GLY A 89 -18.31 17.87 -5.39
C GLY A 89 -17.19 18.87 -5.07
N ASN A 90 -16.57 18.80 -3.90
CA ASN A 90 -15.45 19.65 -3.51
C ASN A 90 -14.12 19.08 -4.00
N ARG A 91 -13.87 19.24 -5.29
CA ARG A 91 -12.64 18.78 -5.98
C ARG A 91 -11.36 19.35 -5.37
N LYS A 92 -11.36 20.61 -4.95
CA LYS A 92 -10.17 21.26 -4.38
C LYS A 92 -9.74 20.59 -3.08
N LEU A 93 -10.71 20.30 -2.20
CA LEU A 93 -10.45 19.59 -0.96
C LEU A 93 -9.99 18.14 -1.21
N SER A 94 -10.60 17.44 -2.17
CA SER A 94 -10.17 16.08 -2.55
C SER A 94 -8.72 16.03 -3.04
N LEU A 95 -8.32 16.96 -3.91
CA LEU A 95 -6.92 17.05 -4.36
C LEU A 95 -5.97 17.38 -3.22
N TRP A 96 -6.36 18.29 -2.31
CA TRP A 96 -5.51 18.64 -1.17
C TRP A 96 -5.30 17.44 -0.22
N MET A 97 -6.36 16.68 0.05
CA MET A 97 -6.29 15.47 0.86
C MET A 97 -5.46 14.36 0.20
N LEU A 98 -5.63 14.12 -1.10
CA LEU A 98 -4.78 13.16 -1.85
C LEU A 98 -3.31 13.58 -1.88
N GLY A 99 -3.03 14.87 -2.05
CA GLY A 99 -1.66 15.39 -1.99
C GLY A 99 -1.01 15.16 -0.63
N LEU A 100 -1.78 15.34 0.45
CA LEU A 100 -1.33 15.04 1.81
C LEU A 100 -1.04 13.55 1.99
N THR A 101 -1.89 12.65 1.48
CA THR A 101 -1.67 11.20 1.49
C THR A 101 -0.35 10.82 0.82
N ILE A 102 -0.07 11.37 -0.38
CA ILE A 102 1.15 11.08 -1.14
C ILE A 102 2.38 11.57 -0.37
N LEU A 103 2.29 12.76 0.26
CA LEU A 103 3.37 13.29 1.10
C LEU A 103 3.63 12.40 2.33
N CYS A 104 2.58 11.91 2.99
CA CYS A 104 2.70 10.96 4.09
C CYS A 104 3.37 9.65 3.64
N ALA A 105 2.99 9.11 2.46
CA ALA A 105 3.62 7.91 1.90
C ALA A 105 5.10 8.11 1.58
N LEU A 106 5.47 9.27 1.03
CA LEU A 106 6.86 9.65 0.78
C LEU A 106 7.65 9.77 2.09
N ALA A 107 7.10 10.43 3.11
CA ALA A 107 7.74 10.56 4.42
C ALA A 107 8.02 9.19 5.05
N PHE A 108 7.05 8.27 4.99
CA PHE A 108 7.21 6.89 5.44
C PHE A 108 8.38 6.18 4.74
N LEU A 109 8.45 6.29 3.40
CA LEU A 109 9.53 5.66 2.62
C LEU A 109 10.90 6.26 2.95
N VAL A 110 10.99 7.57 3.15
CA VAL A 110 12.24 8.25 3.51
C VAL A 110 12.73 7.81 4.90
N ILE A 111 11.84 7.77 5.89
CA ILE A 111 12.18 7.29 7.24
C ILE A 111 12.70 5.85 7.16
N LYS A 112 12.02 4.99 6.40
CA LYS A 112 12.44 3.59 6.23
C LYS A 112 13.76 3.45 5.48
N TYR A 113 14.00 4.27 4.47
CA TYR A 113 15.28 4.30 3.76
C TYR A 113 16.44 4.64 4.70
N PHE A 114 16.29 5.63 5.58
CA PHE A 114 17.32 5.96 6.56
C PHE A 114 17.50 4.85 7.61
N GLU A 115 16.43 4.23 8.08
CA GLU A 115 16.49 3.10 9.02
C GLU A 115 17.23 1.90 8.41
N TRP A 116 16.94 1.58 7.15
CA TRP A 116 17.63 0.52 6.41
C TRP A 116 19.11 0.87 6.18
N SER A 117 19.40 2.07 5.67
CA SER A 117 20.78 2.51 5.42
C SER A 117 21.63 2.45 6.69
N ALA A 118 21.10 2.91 7.82
CA ALA A 118 21.77 2.78 9.12
C ALA A 118 22.08 1.32 9.45
N LYS A 119 21.16 0.37 9.23
CA LYS A 119 21.37 -1.06 9.48
C LYS A 119 22.36 -1.72 8.51
N PHE A 120 22.36 -1.29 7.24
CA PHE A 120 23.36 -1.73 6.26
C PHE A 120 24.78 -1.32 6.67
N HIS A 121 24.95 -0.13 7.23
CA HIS A 121 26.22 0.33 7.77
C HIS A 121 26.69 -0.46 9.01
N HIS A 122 25.77 -1.09 9.75
CA HIS A 122 26.07 -1.96 10.89
C HIS A 122 26.20 -3.44 10.51
N GLY A 123 26.25 -3.78 9.21
CA GLY A 123 26.41 -5.17 8.78
C GLY A 123 25.19 -6.07 9.01
N LEU A 124 24.04 -5.52 9.39
CA LEU A 124 22.83 -6.28 9.72
C LEU A 124 21.91 -6.40 8.49
N TYR A 125 22.41 -6.98 7.40
CA TYR A 125 21.63 -7.25 6.18
C TYR A 125 21.64 -8.74 5.80
N PRO A 126 20.62 -9.23 5.05
CA PRO A 126 20.55 -10.63 4.62
C PRO A 126 21.79 -11.04 3.83
N GLY A 127 22.59 -11.97 4.38
CA GLY A 127 23.82 -12.46 3.75
C GLY A 127 25.11 -11.72 4.14
N ALA A 128 25.07 -10.79 5.09
CA ALA A 128 26.26 -10.19 5.65
C ALA A 128 27.06 -11.18 6.52
N GLU A 129 28.39 -11.16 6.44
CA GLU A 129 29.26 -12.00 7.28
C GLU A 129 29.02 -11.75 8.77
N GLU A 130 28.82 -10.49 9.16
CA GLU A 130 28.58 -10.09 10.55
C GLU A 130 27.27 -10.67 11.08
N LEU A 131 26.19 -10.61 10.30
CA LEU A 131 24.91 -11.22 10.65
C LEU A 131 25.01 -12.75 10.75
N LEU A 132 25.85 -13.41 9.94
CA LEU A 132 26.09 -14.86 10.03
C LEU A 132 26.88 -15.29 11.28
N THR A 133 27.49 -14.34 12.01
CA THR A 133 28.12 -14.63 13.31
C THR A 133 27.12 -14.61 14.48
N HIS A 134 25.92 -14.06 14.26
CA HIS A 134 24.84 -14.04 15.25
C HIS A 134 24.14 -15.40 15.37
N SER A 135 23.29 -15.55 16.39
CA SER A 135 22.54 -16.78 16.59
C SER A 135 21.61 -17.05 15.40
N ASN A 136 21.36 -18.33 15.08
CA ASN A 136 20.47 -18.71 13.98
C ASN A 136 19.08 -18.06 14.08
N GLY A 137 18.59 -17.78 15.29
CA GLY A 137 17.32 -17.10 15.52
C GLY A 137 17.34 -15.61 15.14
N GLU A 138 18.44 -14.90 15.42
CA GLU A 138 18.61 -13.47 15.06
C GLU A 138 18.73 -13.30 13.54
N VAL A 139 19.45 -14.21 12.86
CA VAL A 139 19.55 -14.24 11.39
C VAL A 139 18.18 -14.40 10.75
N ILE A 140 17.37 -15.34 11.26
CA ILE A 140 16.00 -15.57 10.76
C ILE A 140 15.14 -14.33 11.00
N PHE A 141 15.24 -13.69 12.17
CA PHE A 141 14.49 -12.47 12.47
C PHE A 141 14.78 -11.36 11.47
N PHE A 142 16.05 -11.04 11.22
CA PHE A 142 16.41 -9.98 10.28
C PHE A 142 16.00 -10.30 8.85
N ASN A 143 16.20 -11.55 8.38
CA ASN A 143 15.74 -11.97 7.06
C ASN A 143 14.22 -11.78 6.89
N MET A 144 13.45 -12.17 7.90
CA MET A 144 12.00 -11.98 7.91
C MET A 144 11.59 -10.51 8.02
N TYR A 145 12.30 -9.71 8.82
CA TYR A 145 12.11 -8.27 8.93
C TYR A 145 12.27 -7.60 7.56
N TYR A 146 13.36 -7.86 6.84
CA TYR A 146 13.60 -7.29 5.51
C TYR A 146 12.61 -7.80 4.48
N ALA A 147 12.23 -9.09 4.51
CA ALA A 147 11.23 -9.64 3.60
C ALA A 147 9.85 -8.98 3.79
N MET A 148 9.35 -8.93 5.03
CA MET A 148 8.02 -8.34 5.33
C MET A 148 7.99 -6.83 5.08
N THR A 149 8.99 -6.10 5.57
CA THR A 149 9.03 -4.64 5.43
C THR A 149 9.37 -4.21 4.00
N GLY A 150 10.21 -4.97 3.29
CA GLY A 150 10.56 -4.72 1.90
C GLY A 150 9.37 -4.92 0.97
N LEU A 151 8.66 -6.05 1.10
CA LEU A 151 7.45 -6.31 0.32
C LEU A 151 6.35 -5.28 0.62
N HIS A 152 6.17 -4.91 1.90
CA HIS A 152 5.27 -3.82 2.27
C HIS A 152 5.68 -2.47 1.63
N GLY A 153 6.99 -2.17 1.60
CA GLY A 153 7.50 -0.97 0.93
C GLY A 153 7.17 -0.95 -0.57
N VAL A 154 7.30 -2.08 -1.27
CA VAL A 154 6.89 -2.21 -2.67
C VAL A 154 5.38 -2.00 -2.83
N HIS A 155 4.57 -2.60 -1.95
CA HIS A 155 3.12 -2.40 -1.96
C HIS A 155 2.75 -0.91 -1.81
N VAL A 156 3.36 -0.20 -0.86
CA VAL A 156 3.16 1.25 -0.65
C VAL A 156 3.60 2.07 -1.88
N LEU A 157 4.71 1.71 -2.52
CA LEU A 157 5.18 2.37 -3.75
C LEU A 157 4.17 2.22 -4.90
N VAL A 158 3.63 1.02 -5.11
CA VAL A 158 2.60 0.76 -6.14
C VAL A 158 1.33 1.54 -5.81
N GLY A 159 0.88 1.52 -4.55
CA GLY A 159 -0.28 2.30 -4.10
C GLY A 159 -0.08 3.81 -4.32
N MET A 160 1.10 4.33 -4.01
CA MET A 160 1.45 5.74 -4.25
C MET A 160 1.44 6.10 -5.73
N ALA A 161 1.92 5.21 -6.62
CA ALA A 161 1.87 5.42 -8.06
C ALA A 161 0.42 5.50 -8.57
N ILE A 162 -0.46 4.61 -8.11
CA ILE A 162 -1.89 4.61 -8.45
C ILE A 162 -2.56 5.89 -7.95
N LEU A 163 -2.34 6.27 -6.68
CA LEU A 163 -2.90 7.50 -6.10
C LEU A 163 -2.40 8.76 -6.82
N SER A 164 -1.13 8.79 -7.23
CA SER A 164 -0.57 9.88 -8.03
C SER A 164 -1.22 9.96 -9.41
N GLY A 165 -1.48 8.82 -10.05
CA GLY A 165 -2.24 8.73 -11.29
C GLY A 165 -3.68 9.25 -11.15
N MET A 166 -4.36 8.88 -10.05
CA MET A 166 -5.69 9.39 -9.72
C MET A 166 -5.68 10.89 -9.44
N PHE A 167 -4.70 11.39 -8.69
CA PHE A 167 -4.52 12.82 -8.45
C PHE A 167 -4.38 13.59 -9.77
N TYR A 168 -3.54 13.11 -10.69
CA TYR A 168 -3.37 13.72 -12.00
C TYR A 168 -4.66 13.67 -12.85
N PHE A 169 -5.38 12.55 -12.83
CA PHE A 169 -6.64 12.41 -13.55
C PHE A 169 -7.71 13.37 -13.03
N ILE A 170 -7.90 13.44 -11.70
CA ILE A 170 -8.82 14.35 -11.04
C ILE A 170 -8.38 15.80 -11.24
N ALA A 171 -7.09 16.10 -11.36
CA ALA A 171 -6.57 17.44 -11.62
C ALA A 171 -6.78 17.91 -13.08
N ARG A 172 -6.88 16.99 -14.05
CA ARG A 172 -7.06 17.35 -15.46
C ARG A 172 -8.50 17.29 -15.96
N LYS A 173 -9.35 16.40 -15.44
CA LYS A 173 -10.74 16.27 -15.89
C LYS A 173 -11.71 16.57 -14.74
N PRO A 174 -12.74 17.42 -14.96
CA PRO A 174 -13.84 17.50 -14.01
C PRO A 174 -14.48 16.10 -13.90
N VAL A 175 -14.59 15.59 -12.68
CA VAL A 175 -15.20 14.28 -12.44
C VAL A 175 -16.70 14.43 -12.67
N ASP A 176 -17.20 13.75 -13.70
CA ASP A 176 -18.62 13.77 -14.07
C ASP A 176 -19.41 12.88 -13.11
N LYS A 177 -20.48 13.39 -12.51
CA LYS A 177 -21.23 12.69 -11.43
C LYS A 177 -21.87 11.38 -11.92
N GLU A 178 -22.31 11.33 -13.18
CA GLU A 178 -22.88 10.12 -13.80
C GLU A 178 -21.88 8.95 -13.86
N ARG A 179 -20.58 9.24 -13.96
CA ARG A 179 -19.54 8.22 -14.21
C ARG A 179 -19.14 7.45 -12.95
N MET A 180 -19.58 7.89 -11.78
CA MET A 180 -19.25 7.28 -10.48
C MET A 180 -20.34 6.32 -9.96
N GLY A 181 -21.38 6.03 -10.75
CA GLY A 181 -22.37 4.99 -10.43
C GLY A 181 -23.26 5.31 -9.22
N PHE A 182 -23.42 6.59 -8.89
CA PHE A 182 -24.18 7.03 -7.71
C PHE A 182 -25.71 6.92 -7.84
N ASP A 183 -26.24 6.70 -9.04
CA ASP A 183 -27.69 6.52 -9.27
C ASP A 183 -28.28 5.27 -8.61
N ILE A 184 -27.45 4.35 -8.09
CA ILE A 184 -27.90 3.09 -7.48
C ILE A 184 -28.10 3.21 -5.96
N ILE A 185 -27.59 4.26 -5.30
CA ILE A 185 -27.62 4.39 -3.83
C ILE A 185 -28.75 5.33 -3.34
N GLU A 186 -29.35 6.14 -4.22
CA GLU A 186 -30.49 7.03 -3.88
C GLU A 186 -31.88 6.46 -4.24
N ARG A 187 -32.01 5.14 -4.46
CA ARG A 187 -33.31 4.46 -4.62
C ARG A 187 -33.56 3.42 -3.55
#